data_AF-A0A7X9FEU9-F1
#
_entry.id   AF-A0A7X9FEU9-F1
#
_cell.length_a   1.000
_cell.length_b   1.000
_cell.length_c   1.000
_cell.angle_alpha   90.00
_cell.angle_beta   90.00
_cell.angle_gamma   90.00
#
_symmetry.space_group_name_H-M   'P 1'
#
loop_
_entity.id
_entity.type
_entity.pdbx_description
1 polymer ?
#
loop_
_entity_poly.entity_id
_entity_poly.type
_entity_poly.pdbx_seq_one_letter_code
_entity_poly.pdbx_strand_id
1 'polypeptide(L)'
;MKPIIFLPPELREEYILVRGVVEHEDNLINHRNSWLILAQSFLLAAFIGSDTYQCLIVIAGFVSALFCYISILAAIWALERIRQVPGWKFNDYYPYLTSPTWRHYLGLAGALCVPLTFIVIWICIAAQKL
;
A
#
# COMPACT_ATOMS: atom_id res chain seq x y z
N MET A 1 14.70 -28.00 -4.15
CA MET A 1 15.04 -26.66 -4.69
C MET A 1 16.37 -26.77 -5.40
N LYS A 2 16.44 -26.54 -6.71
CA LYS A 2 17.72 -26.48 -7.42
C LYS A 2 18.39 -25.12 -7.16
N PRO A 3 19.72 -25.05 -7.02
CA PRO A 3 20.41 -23.77 -6.83
C PRO A 3 20.18 -22.83 -8.02
N ILE A 4 20.01 -21.54 -7.75
CA ILE A 4 19.78 -20.46 -8.76
C ILE A 4 20.84 -20.48 -9.88
N ILE A 5 22.02 -21.05 -9.63
CA ILE A 5 23.15 -21.16 -10.58
C ILE A 5 22.80 -22.03 -11.82
N PHE A 6 21.84 -22.95 -11.73
CA PHE A 6 21.54 -23.92 -12.79
C PHE A 6 20.43 -23.50 -13.80
N LEU A 7 19.99 -22.24 -13.77
CA LEU A 7 18.98 -21.74 -14.72
C LEU A 7 19.59 -21.15 -16.00
N PRO A 8 18.86 -21.24 -17.13
CA PRO A 8 19.11 -20.39 -18.29
C PRO A 8 19.15 -18.91 -17.88
N PRO A 9 20.13 -18.13 -18.37
CA PRO A 9 20.33 -16.73 -17.97
C PRO A 9 19.07 -15.87 -18.21
N GLU A 10 18.36 -16.10 -19.31
CA GLU A 10 17.15 -15.36 -19.70
C GLU A 10 16.02 -15.47 -18.65
N LEU A 11 15.76 -16.68 -18.13
CA LEU A 11 14.71 -16.91 -17.13
C LEU A 11 15.05 -16.27 -15.77
N ARG A 12 16.35 -16.17 -15.45
CA ARG A 12 16.82 -15.51 -14.23
C ARG A 12 16.60 -14.01 -14.30
N GLU A 13 16.95 -13.39 -15.42
CA GLU A 13 16.74 -11.95 -15.62
C GLU A 13 15.26 -11.61 -15.53
N GLU A 14 14.39 -12.37 -16.20
CA GLU A 14 12.94 -12.15 -16.14
C GLU A 14 12.41 -12.28 -14.70
N TYR A 15 12.84 -13.30 -13.95
CA TYR A 15 12.46 -13.46 -12.54
C TYR A 15 12.90 -12.28 -11.68
N ILE A 16 14.16 -11.83 -11.82
CA ILE A 16 14.71 -10.70 -11.06
C ILE A 16 13.93 -9.42 -11.36
N LEU A 17 13.59 -9.18 -12.63
CA LEU A 17 12.81 -8.02 -13.05
C LEU A 17 11.41 -8.04 -12.43
N VAL A 18 10.69 -9.15 -12.56
CA VAL A 18 9.33 -9.29 -12.00
C VAL A 18 9.34 -9.12 -10.48
N ARG A 19 10.28 -9.77 -9.80
CA ARG A 19 10.46 -9.64 -8.35
C ARG A 19 10.78 -8.21 -7.95
N GLY A 20 11.65 -7.53 -8.70
CA GLY A 20 12.01 -6.13 -8.44
C GLY A 20 10.82 -5.19 -8.54
N VAL A 21 9.90 -5.40 -9.49
CA VAL A 21 8.68 -4.59 -9.59
C VAL A 21 7.74 -4.86 -8.40
N VAL A 22 7.58 -6.12 -7.99
CA VAL A 22 6.75 -6.46 -6.80
C VAL A 22 7.31 -5.80 -5.54
N GLU A 23 8.62 -5.93 -5.30
CA GLU A 23 9.29 -5.30 -4.15
C GLU A 23 9.19 -3.77 -4.20
N HIS A 24 9.25 -3.17 -5.39
CA HIS A 24 9.08 -1.73 -5.56
C HIS A 24 7.67 -1.25 -5.18
N GLU A 25 6.62 -1.91 -5.67
CA GLU A 25 5.23 -1.55 -5.36
C GLU A 25 4.89 -1.79 -3.87
N ASP A 26 5.36 -2.88 -3.28
CA ASP A 26 5.20 -3.13 -1.84
C ASP A 26 5.88 -2.03 -1.00
N ASN A 27 7.09 -1.62 -1.38
CA ASN A 27 7.79 -0.51 -0.73
C ASN A 27 7.06 0.82 -0.89
N LEU A 28 6.49 1.10 -2.07
CA LEU A 28 5.66 2.28 -2.30
C LEU A 28 4.44 2.33 -1.39
N ILE A 29 3.74 1.21 -1.23
CA ILE A 29 2.58 1.11 -0.32
C ILE A 29 3.00 1.37 1.13
N ASN A 30 4.09 0.76 1.58
CA ASN A 30 4.57 0.92 2.95
C ASN A 30 5.00 2.37 3.22
N HIS A 31 5.73 2.98 2.30
CA HIS A 31 6.16 4.37 2.37
C HIS A 31 4.95 5.32 2.45
N ARG A 32 3.93 5.14 1.59
CA ARG A 32 2.70 5.94 1.58
C ARG A 32 1.95 5.84 2.91
N ASN A 33 1.82 4.65 3.47
CA ASN A 33 1.20 4.47 4.79
C ASN A 33 1.99 5.14 5.90
N SER A 34 3.32 5.03 5.87
CA SER A 34 4.19 5.65 6.87
C SER A 34 4.07 7.18 6.84
N TRP A 35 4.06 7.78 5.65
CA TRP A 35 3.84 9.22 5.47
C TRP A 35 2.44 9.65 5.90
N LEU A 36 1.42 8.85 5.61
CA LEU A 36 0.07 9.15 6.03
C LEU A 36 -0.05 9.16 7.56
N ILE A 37 0.43 8.12 8.24
CA ILE A 37 0.37 8.03 9.71
C ILE A 37 1.05 9.24 10.35
N LEU A 38 2.23 9.63 9.83
CA LEU A 38 2.96 10.80 10.31
C LEU A 38 2.15 12.09 10.12
N ALA A 39 1.68 12.36 8.90
CA ALA A 39 0.92 13.56 8.59
C ALA A 39 -0.38 13.66 9.42
N GLN A 40 -1.10 12.55 9.55
CA GLN A 40 -2.35 12.50 10.30
C GLN A 40 -2.14 12.71 11.80
N SER A 41 -1.03 12.20 12.36
CA SER A 41 -0.67 12.46 13.76
C SER A 41 -0.47 13.96 14.01
N PHE A 42 0.21 14.66 13.10
CA PHE A 42 0.38 16.12 13.18
C PHE A 42 -0.94 16.88 13.02
N LEU A 43 -1.78 16.49 12.06
CA LEU A 43 -3.06 17.16 11.81
C LEU A 43 -4.03 16.96 12.98
N LEU A 44 -4.10 15.77 13.58
CA LEU A 44 -4.90 15.52 14.77
C LEU A 44 -4.39 16.33 15.97
N ALA A 45 -3.07 16.40 16.18
CA ALA A 45 -2.50 17.24 17.24
C ALA A 45 -2.81 18.74 17.01
N ALA A 46 -2.68 19.22 15.77
CA ALA A 46 -3.02 20.59 15.39
C ALA A 46 -4.51 20.89 15.59
N PHE A 47 -5.39 19.94 15.30
CA PHE A 47 -6.84 20.07 15.51
C PHE A 47 -7.18 20.28 16.99
N ILE A 48 -6.52 19.55 17.89
CA ILE A 48 -6.71 19.69 19.34
C ILE A 48 -6.14 21.04 19.85
N GLY A 49 -5.01 21.47 19.29
CA GLY A 49 -4.29 22.67 19.76
C GLY A 49 -4.74 24.00 19.15
N SER A 50 -5.62 24.00 18.14
CA SER A 50 -6.04 25.23 17.44
C SER A 50 -7.55 25.27 17.23
N ASP A 51 -8.21 26.31 17.74
CA ASP A 51 -9.64 26.56 17.48
C ASP A 51 -9.87 27.35 16.18
N THR A 52 -8.92 28.20 15.79
CA THR A 52 -9.08 29.13 14.65
C THR A 52 -9.14 28.43 13.30
N TYR A 53 -8.39 27.33 13.12
CA TYR A 53 -8.20 26.70 11.81
C TYR A 53 -8.82 25.30 11.70
N GLN A 54 -9.78 24.96 12.58
CA GLN A 54 -10.35 23.61 12.67
C GLN A 54 -10.92 23.10 11.34
N CYS A 55 -11.72 23.91 10.62
CA CYS A 55 -12.29 23.49 9.34
C CYS A 55 -11.20 23.19 8.28
N LEU A 56 -10.16 24.02 8.21
CA LEU A 56 -9.05 23.83 7.27
C LEU A 56 -8.27 22.54 7.61
N ILE A 57 -8.03 22.29 8.89
CA ILE A 57 -7.32 21.09 9.36
C ILE A 57 -8.14 19.83 9.05
N VAL A 58 -9.46 19.85 9.29
CA VAL A 58 -10.36 18.73 8.98
C VAL A 58 -10.37 18.43 7.49
N ILE A 59 -10.48 19.46 6.64
CA ILE A 59 -10.44 19.29 5.18
C ILE A 59 -9.09 18.73 4.75
N ALA A 60 -7.98 19.28 5.26
CA ALA A 60 -6.63 18.80 4.93
C ALA A 60 -6.42 17.33 5.35
N GLY A 61 -6.91 16.96 6.54
CA GLY A 61 -6.87 15.60 7.06
C GLY A 61 -7.65 14.61 6.20
N PHE A 62 -8.90 14.96 5.87
CA PHE A 62 -9.75 14.14 5.02
C PHE A 62 -9.16 13.97 3.62
N VAL A 63 -8.78 15.07 2.97
CA VAL A 63 -8.24 15.06 1.60
C VAL A 63 -6.95 14.26 1.54
N SER A 64 -6.01 14.48 2.45
CA SER A 64 -4.75 13.73 2.47
C SER A 64 -4.96 12.22 2.68
N ALA A 65 -5.89 11.82 3.55
CA ALA A 65 -6.25 10.41 3.74
C ALA A 65 -6.88 9.80 2.49
N LEU A 66 -7.79 10.53 1.83
CA LEU A 66 -8.45 10.09 0.59
C LEU A 66 -7.46 9.93 -0.57
N PHE A 67 -6.57 10.90 -0.78
CA PHE A 67 -5.55 10.80 -1.83
C PHE A 67 -4.57 9.66 -1.59
N CYS A 68 -4.16 9.44 -0.33
CA CYS A 68 -3.32 8.29 0.01
C CYS A 68 -4.05 6.96 -0.24
N TYR A 69 -5.34 6.87 0.10
CA TYR A 69 -6.14 5.67 -0.17
C TYR A 69 -6.19 5.34 -1.66
N ILE A 70 -6.49 6.33 -2.51
CA ILE A 70 -6.51 6.17 -3.97
C ILE A 70 -5.14 5.72 -4.48
N SER A 71 -4.05 6.29 -3.96
CA SER A 71 -2.69 5.92 -4.34
C SER A 71 -2.33 4.48 -3.95
N ILE A 72 -2.79 4.00 -2.79
CA ILE A 72 -2.62 2.60 -2.36
C ILE A 72 -3.42 1.66 -3.26
N LEU A 73 -4.68 2.00 -3.58
CA LEU A 73 -5.49 1.21 -4.52
C LEU A 73 -4.83 1.11 -5.90
N ALA A 74 -4.21 2.20 -6.40
CA ALA A 74 -3.49 2.19 -7.65
C ALA A 74 -2.28 1.23 -7.64
N ALA A 75 -1.54 1.16 -6.52
CA ALA A 75 -0.43 0.21 -6.36
C ALA A 75 -0.90 -1.25 -6.32
N ILE A 76 -2.00 -1.52 -5.60
CA ILE A 76 -2.59 -2.85 -5.56
C ILE A 76 -3.04 -3.27 -6.96
N TRP A 77 -3.63 -2.36 -7.73
CA TRP A 77 -4.01 -2.66 -9.11
C TRP A 77 -2.81 -2.95 -10.01
N ALA A 78 -1.68 -2.24 -9.83
CA ALA A 78 -0.43 -2.54 -10.51
C ALA A 78 0.11 -3.94 -10.16
N LEU A 79 0.06 -4.33 -8.87
CA LEU A 79 0.44 -5.66 -8.40
C LEU A 79 -0.45 -6.77 -9.00
N GLU A 80 -1.76 -6.54 -9.09
CA GLU A 80 -2.69 -7.52 -9.67
C GLU A 80 -2.44 -7.72 -11.18
N ARG A 81 -1.99 -6.68 -11.88
CA ARG A 81 -1.58 -6.80 -13.28
C ARG A 81 -0.36 -7.71 -13.46
N ILE A 82 0.59 -7.67 -12.51
CA ILE A 82 1.79 -8.53 -12.52
C ILE A 82 1.43 -9.99 -12.28
N ARG A 83 0.36 -10.27 -11.54
CA ARG A 83 -0.13 -11.63 -11.28
C ARG A 83 -0.70 -12.35 -12.48
N GLN A 84 -1.05 -11.63 -13.54
CA GLN A 84 -1.45 -12.25 -14.80
C GLN A 84 -0.25 -12.92 -15.51
N VAL A 85 0.99 -12.65 -15.07
CA VAL A 85 2.17 -13.39 -15.53
C VAL A 85 2.05 -14.82 -15.00
N PRO A 86 1.95 -15.84 -15.87
CA PRO A 86 1.62 -17.19 -15.42
C PRO A 86 2.72 -17.77 -14.51
N GLY A 87 2.38 -18.02 -13.25
CA GLY A 87 3.33 -18.51 -12.24
C GLY A 87 4.00 -19.85 -12.59
N TRP A 88 3.38 -20.65 -13.46
CA TRP A 88 3.97 -21.88 -13.99
C TRP A 88 5.27 -21.64 -14.77
N LYS A 89 5.49 -20.43 -15.31
CA LYS A 89 6.72 -20.07 -16.04
C LYS A 89 7.98 -20.14 -15.16
N PHE A 90 7.82 -19.95 -13.85
CA PHE A 90 8.91 -19.92 -12.87
C PHE A 90 8.84 -21.05 -11.82
N ASN A 91 7.74 -21.79 -11.78
CA ASN A 91 7.40 -22.69 -10.68
C ASN A 91 8.38 -23.86 -10.50
N ASP A 92 9.00 -24.34 -11.59
CA ASP A 92 9.95 -25.46 -11.52
C ASP A 92 11.30 -25.08 -10.88
N TYR A 93 11.58 -23.77 -10.76
CA TYR A 93 12.91 -23.27 -10.46
C TYR A 93 12.97 -22.21 -9.35
N TYR A 94 11.89 -21.46 -9.14
CA TYR A 94 11.83 -20.36 -8.17
C TYR A 94 10.74 -20.58 -7.11
N PRO A 95 10.94 -20.06 -5.88
CA PRO A 95 9.83 -19.99 -4.92
C PRO A 95 8.67 -19.22 -5.53
N TYR A 96 7.44 -19.63 -5.20
CA TYR A 96 6.22 -18.97 -5.66
C TYR A 96 6.34 -17.45 -5.48
N LEU A 97 6.40 -16.71 -6.59
CA LEU A 97 6.31 -15.24 -6.63
C LEU A 97 4.99 -14.74 -6.02
N THR A 98 3.98 -15.61 -6.04
CA THR A 98 2.64 -15.35 -5.50
C THR A 98 2.39 -16.25 -4.28
N SER A 99 2.32 -15.64 -3.10
CA SER A 99 1.81 -16.29 -1.89
C SER A 99 0.33 -16.65 -2.07
N PRO A 100 -0.20 -17.71 -1.42
CA PRO A 100 -1.62 -18.03 -1.45
C PRO A 100 -2.49 -16.80 -1.13
N THR A 101 -3.58 -16.67 -1.88
CA THR A 101 -4.45 -15.49 -1.98
C THR A 101 -4.83 -14.87 -0.63
N TRP A 102 -5.08 -15.69 0.40
CA TRP A 102 -5.45 -15.21 1.74
C TRP A 102 -4.30 -14.51 2.49
N ARG A 103 -3.05 -14.98 2.39
CA ARG A 103 -1.89 -14.36 3.07
C ARG A 103 -1.60 -12.99 2.49
N HIS A 104 -1.82 -12.85 1.19
CA HIS A 104 -1.68 -11.58 0.52
C HIS A 104 -2.75 -10.57 0.96
N TYR A 105 -4.02 -10.98 1.02
CA TYR A 105 -5.08 -10.08 1.51
C TYR A 105 -4.89 -9.70 2.97
N LEU A 106 -4.41 -10.60 3.83
CA LEU A 106 -4.06 -10.24 5.21
C LEU A 106 -2.86 -9.28 5.29
N GLY A 107 -1.85 -9.44 4.42
CA GLY A 107 -0.74 -8.50 4.32
C GLY A 107 -1.16 -7.11 3.85
N LEU A 108 -2.10 -7.04 2.91
CA LEU A 108 -2.67 -5.78 2.41
C LEU A 108 -3.71 -5.16 3.35
N ALA A 109 -4.32 -5.94 4.24
CA ALA A 109 -5.37 -5.45 5.14
C ALA A 109 -4.87 -4.27 5.98
N GLY A 110 -3.66 -4.36 6.54
CA GLY A 110 -3.05 -3.24 7.28
C GLY A 110 -2.94 -1.98 6.41
N ALA A 111 -2.47 -2.13 5.18
CA ALA A 111 -2.30 -1.01 4.26
C ALA A 111 -3.62 -0.36 3.82
N LEU A 112 -4.71 -1.13 3.73
CA LEU A 112 -6.04 -0.63 3.37
C LEU A 112 -6.78 -0.03 4.57
N CYS A 113 -6.66 -0.65 5.74
CA CYS A 113 -7.39 -0.23 6.95
C CYS A 113 -6.89 1.11 7.51
N VAL A 114 -5.60 1.40 7.42
CA VAL A 114 -5.02 2.65 7.95
C VAL A 114 -5.66 3.92 7.34
N PRO A 115 -5.64 4.13 6.01
CA PRO A 115 -6.27 5.29 5.41
C PRO A 115 -7.79 5.33 5.63
N LEU A 116 -8.48 4.19 5.56
CA LEU A 116 -9.91 4.11 5.84
C LEU A 116 -10.24 4.58 7.27
N THR A 117 -9.43 4.19 8.25
CA THR A 117 -9.60 4.60 9.65
C THR A 117 -9.52 6.12 9.78
N PHE A 118 -8.52 6.76 9.15
CA PHE A 118 -8.41 8.22 9.18
C PHE A 118 -9.54 8.92 8.45
N ILE A 119 -9.99 8.40 7.31
CA ILE A 119 -11.17 8.94 6.59
C ILE A 119 -12.39 8.93 7.51
N VAL A 120 -12.66 7.81 8.19
CA VAL A 120 -13.79 7.69 9.13
C VAL A 120 -13.64 8.67 10.29
N ILE A 121 -12.45 8.78 10.88
CA ILE A 121 -12.17 9.73 11.97
C ILE A 121 -12.49 11.16 11.53
N TRP A 122 -12.00 11.61 10.38
CA TRP A 122 -12.27 12.98 9.91
C TRP A 122 -13.74 13.22 9.57
N ILE A 123 -14.44 12.22 9.01
CA ILE A 123 -15.89 12.32 8.79
C ILE A 123 -16.62 12.48 10.12
N CYS A 124 -16.28 11.68 11.14
CA CYS A 124 -16.89 11.79 12.46
C CYS A 124 -16.62 13.16 13.11
N ILE A 125 -15.39 13.67 13.02
CA ILE A 125 -15.02 14.99 13.52
C ILE A 125 -15.79 16.09 12.78
N ALA A 126 -15.88 16.01 11.45
CA ALA A 126 -16.62 16.98 10.63
C ALA A 126 -18.11 17.00 11.01
N ALA A 127 -18.71 15.83 11.19
CA ALA A 127 -20.13 15.69 11.54
C ALA A 127 -20.50 16.22 12.92
N GLN A 128 -19.54 16.36 13.85
CA GLN A 128 -19.78 16.94 15.17
C GLN A 128 -19.67 18.47 15.20
N LYS A 129 -19.01 19.07 14.20
CA LYS A 129 -18.66 20.50 14.16
C LYS A 129 -19.45 21.30 13.10
N LEU A 130 -20.06 20.61 12.14
CA LEU A 130 -21.11 21.12 11.25
C LEU A 130 -22.47 21.11 11.96
#